data_AF-A3UBZ6-F1
#
_entry.id   AF-A3UBZ6-F1
#
_cell.length_a   1.000
_cell.length_b   1.000
_cell.length_c   1.000
_cell.angle_alpha   90.00
_cell.angle_beta   90.00
_cell.angle_gamma   90.00
#
_symmetry.space_group_name_H-M   'P 1'
#
loop_
_entity.id
_entity.type
_entity.pdbx_description
1 polymer ?
#
loop_
_entity_poly.entity_id
_entity_poly.type
_entity_poly.pdbx_seq_one_letter_code
_entity_poly.pdbx_strand_id
1 'polypeptide(L)'
;MLIIGFAIIYALYNEPLPKGKSGKEADALACKVLNAVNEPDYLEARYVEWSFRKTSYKLDKRAQLAICTWEDYKVNLNLIDTSQSNVFKNGLTIQGEERESVIKRALKHFNNDSFWVLAPFKIFDEGTSRQVITLDNGNKALLVTYTSGGTTPGDSYLWILDNNYIPSSFKMWVSIIPIGGLEANWNNWRTTNSGAKIASNREILGLELPLSAIKIYSNPEDELVETITSDLKLNTQIKDIIITKQMRKDALQRHYSKNKFEADINFIRPVLSENDINRFAENIMLLMQTNDNVEQFTYNEILRFKMRDSLY
;
A
#
# COMPACT_ATOMS: atom_id res chain seq x y z
N MET A 1 -16.06 -6.93 -36.40
CA MET A 1 -14.75 -6.25 -36.17
C MET A 1 -14.27 -6.34 -34.72
N LEU A 2 -15.11 -6.08 -33.71
CA LEU A 2 -14.68 -6.09 -32.29
C LEU A 2 -14.21 -7.48 -31.79
N ILE A 3 -14.88 -8.56 -32.20
CA ILE A 3 -14.48 -9.96 -31.90
C ILE A 3 -13.16 -10.33 -32.57
N ILE A 4 -12.97 -9.93 -33.83
CA ILE A 4 -11.73 -10.20 -34.58
C ILE A 4 -10.57 -9.41 -33.96
N GLY A 5 -10.79 -8.14 -33.59
CA GLY A 5 -9.80 -7.34 -32.87
C GLY A 5 -9.40 -7.97 -31.53
N PHE A 6 -10.38 -8.43 -30.74
CA PHE A 6 -10.10 -9.12 -29.49
C PHE A 6 -9.33 -10.44 -29.70
N ALA A 7 -9.70 -11.25 -30.69
CA ALA A 7 -8.99 -12.49 -31.02
C ALA A 7 -7.53 -12.25 -31.44
N ILE A 8 -7.27 -11.17 -32.20
CA ILE A 8 -5.92 -10.76 -32.57
C ILE A 8 -5.12 -10.35 -31.33
N ILE A 9 -5.68 -9.49 -30.46
CA ILE A 9 -4.99 -9.08 -29.22
C ILE A 9 -4.71 -10.30 -28.34
N TYR A 10 -5.68 -11.20 -28.17
CA TYR A 10 -5.48 -12.42 -27.39
C TYR A 10 -4.36 -13.28 -27.98
N ALA A 11 -4.36 -13.53 -29.29
CA ALA A 11 -3.35 -14.36 -29.94
C ALA A 11 -1.94 -13.76 -29.88
N LEU A 12 -1.81 -12.43 -29.84
CA LEU A 12 -0.52 -11.73 -29.79
C LEU A 12 0.05 -11.59 -28.38
N TYR A 13 -0.79 -11.37 -27.38
CA TYR A 13 -0.34 -10.96 -26.05
C TYR A 13 -0.56 -12.00 -24.96
N ASN A 14 -1.43 -13.00 -25.17
CA ASN A 14 -1.76 -13.95 -24.10
C ASN A 14 -0.58 -14.86 -23.77
N GLU A 15 0.07 -14.58 -22.64
CA GLU A 15 1.18 -15.36 -22.09
C GLU A 15 0.75 -16.16 -20.85
N PRO A 16 1.29 -17.37 -20.62
CA PRO A 16 1.10 -18.06 -19.35
C PRO A 16 1.81 -17.32 -18.21
N LEU A 17 1.31 -17.44 -16.99
CA LEU A 17 1.98 -16.91 -15.80
C LEU A 17 3.37 -17.56 -15.66
N PRO A 18 4.47 -16.79 -15.65
CA PRO A 18 5.81 -17.36 -15.53
C PRO A 18 6.03 -17.98 -14.14
N LYS A 19 6.95 -18.93 -14.08
CA LYS A 19 7.38 -19.57 -12.83
C LYS A 19 8.82 -19.19 -12.53
N GLY A 20 9.10 -18.88 -11.26
CA GLY A 20 10.43 -18.51 -10.82
C GLY A 20 10.79 -19.08 -9.46
N LYS A 21 11.79 -18.45 -8.84
CA LYS A 21 12.31 -18.87 -7.54
C LYS A 21 11.77 -17.98 -6.43
N SER A 22 11.06 -18.55 -5.48
CA SER A 22 10.61 -17.87 -4.27
C SER A 22 11.71 -17.82 -3.20
N GLY A 23 11.47 -17.08 -2.12
CA GLY A 23 12.31 -17.06 -0.93
C GLY A 23 13.26 -15.86 -0.87
N LYS A 24 14.36 -16.02 -0.13
CA LYS A 24 15.28 -14.91 0.23
C LYS A 24 15.76 -14.08 -0.96
N GLU A 25 15.99 -14.70 -2.12
CA GLU A 25 16.40 -13.97 -3.33
C GLU A 25 15.30 -13.05 -3.87
N ALA A 26 14.03 -13.49 -3.80
CA ALA A 26 12.89 -12.69 -4.24
C ALA A 26 12.61 -11.53 -3.27
N ASP A 27 12.71 -11.78 -1.97
CA ASP A 27 12.58 -10.74 -0.95
C ASP A 27 13.73 -9.72 -1.06
N ALA A 28 14.97 -10.17 -1.32
CA ALA A 28 16.10 -9.27 -1.55
C ALA A 28 15.91 -8.39 -2.79
N LEU A 29 15.37 -8.95 -3.89
CA LEU A 29 15.05 -8.16 -5.08
C LEU A 29 13.92 -7.15 -4.80
N ALA A 30 12.88 -7.56 -4.08
CA ALA A 30 11.81 -6.68 -3.64
C ALA A 30 12.32 -5.51 -2.77
N CYS A 31 13.20 -5.78 -1.80
CA CYS A 31 13.83 -4.73 -0.99
C CYS A 31 14.64 -3.73 -1.85
N LYS A 32 15.31 -4.21 -2.90
CA LYS A 32 16.00 -3.31 -3.84
C LYS A 32 15.04 -2.38 -4.57
N VAL A 33 13.87 -2.89 -4.99
CA VAL A 33 12.81 -2.06 -5.59
C VAL A 33 12.32 -1.00 -4.62
N LEU A 34 12.02 -1.38 -3.36
CA LEU A 34 11.53 -0.45 -2.33
C LEU A 34 12.56 0.63 -1.97
N ASN A 35 13.83 0.25 -1.88
CA ASN A 35 14.93 1.21 -1.70
C ASN A 35 15.02 2.16 -2.90
N ALA A 36 14.88 1.66 -4.13
CA ALA A 36 14.97 2.47 -5.34
C ALA A 36 13.84 3.51 -5.43
N VAL A 37 12.64 3.18 -4.95
CA VAL A 37 11.48 4.09 -4.87
C VAL A 37 11.41 4.90 -3.58
N ASN A 38 12.40 4.76 -2.69
CA ASN A 38 12.48 5.44 -1.39
C ASN A 38 11.24 5.20 -0.52
N GLU A 39 10.94 3.92 -0.27
CA GLU A 39 9.84 3.48 0.60
C GLU A 39 9.86 4.09 2.01
N PRO A 40 11.01 4.26 2.72
CA PRO A 40 10.99 4.84 4.07
C PRO A 40 10.24 6.18 4.15
N ASP A 41 10.51 7.07 3.19
CA ASP A 41 9.83 8.37 3.08
C ASP A 41 8.35 8.25 2.68
N TYR A 42 7.96 7.16 2.02
CA TYR A 42 6.55 6.83 1.79
C TYR A 42 5.89 6.35 3.08
N LEU A 43 6.54 5.49 3.87
CA LEU A 43 5.99 4.95 5.12
C LEU A 43 5.78 6.06 6.15
N GLU A 44 6.74 6.95 6.31
CA GLU A 44 6.67 8.10 7.23
C GLU A 44 5.58 9.11 6.85
N ALA A 45 5.32 9.28 5.55
CA ALA A 45 4.24 10.14 5.08
C ALA A 45 2.88 9.68 5.61
N ARG A 46 2.02 10.61 6.02
CA ARG A 46 0.66 10.29 6.50
C ARG A 46 -0.35 10.24 5.36
N TYR A 47 -0.25 11.17 4.43
CA TYR A 47 -1.27 11.38 3.41
C TYR A 47 -0.80 11.03 2.01
N VAL A 48 -1.72 10.51 1.21
CA VAL A 48 -1.56 10.33 -0.22
C VAL A 48 -2.77 10.96 -0.92
N GLU A 49 -2.54 11.87 -1.85
CA GLU A 49 -3.56 12.42 -2.73
C GLU A 49 -3.28 11.98 -4.16
N TRP A 50 -4.31 11.68 -4.94
CA TRP A 50 -4.19 11.50 -6.38
C TRP A 50 -5.55 11.63 -7.05
N SER A 51 -5.53 11.87 -8.35
CA SER A 51 -6.70 11.75 -9.22
C SER A 51 -6.41 10.76 -10.34
N PHE A 52 -7.33 9.83 -10.55
CA PHE A 52 -7.29 8.89 -11.65
C PHE A 52 -8.61 8.93 -12.40
N ARG A 53 -8.53 9.16 -13.71
CA ARG A 53 -9.72 9.38 -14.55
C ARG A 53 -10.57 10.52 -13.97
N LYS A 54 -11.82 10.23 -13.59
CA LYS A 54 -12.78 11.21 -13.05
C LYS A 54 -12.93 11.13 -11.52
N THR A 55 -12.08 10.37 -10.85
CA THR A 55 -12.15 10.17 -9.41
C THR A 55 -10.91 10.77 -8.73
N SER A 56 -11.14 11.51 -7.66
CA SER A 56 -10.09 12.03 -6.80
C SER A 56 -10.11 11.31 -5.45
N TYR A 57 -8.92 11.12 -4.90
CA TYR A 57 -8.69 10.38 -3.67
C TYR A 57 -7.79 11.17 -2.74
N LYS A 58 -8.12 11.12 -1.44
CA LYS A 58 -7.24 11.53 -0.36
C LYS A 58 -7.25 10.48 0.73
N LEU A 59 -6.12 9.81 0.91
CA LEU A 59 -5.91 8.74 1.87
C LEU A 59 -5.15 9.25 3.08
N ASP A 60 -5.68 9.04 4.28
CA ASP A 60 -4.90 9.01 5.52
C ASP A 60 -4.48 7.55 5.78
N LYS A 61 -3.19 7.25 5.54
CA LYS A 61 -2.65 5.90 5.69
C LYS A 61 -2.67 5.41 7.13
N ARG A 62 -2.53 6.30 8.11
CA ARG A 62 -2.50 5.92 9.53
C ARG A 62 -3.91 5.62 10.04
N ALA A 63 -4.87 6.46 9.66
CA ALA A 63 -6.26 6.27 10.06
C ALA A 63 -7.01 5.21 9.24
N GLN A 64 -6.45 4.79 8.10
CA GLN A 64 -7.12 3.91 7.13
C GLN A 64 -8.47 4.49 6.66
N LEU A 65 -8.46 5.79 6.39
CA LEU A 65 -9.61 6.56 5.92
C LEU A 65 -9.28 7.18 4.56
N ALA A 66 -10.22 7.09 3.62
CA ALA A 66 -10.08 7.70 2.31
C ALA A 66 -11.28 8.60 2.01
N ILE A 67 -11.04 9.77 1.44
CA ILE A 67 -12.07 10.55 0.76
C ILE A 67 -12.01 10.20 -0.71
N CYS A 68 -13.11 9.66 -1.23
CA CYS A 68 -13.29 9.39 -2.65
C CYS A 68 -14.32 10.40 -3.21
N THR A 69 -13.99 11.08 -4.30
CA THR A 69 -14.89 12.07 -4.92
C THR A 69 -14.98 11.84 -6.42
N TRP A 70 -16.20 11.70 -6.93
CA TRP A 70 -16.50 11.65 -8.35
C TRP A 70 -17.88 12.26 -8.59
N GLU A 71 -18.06 12.98 -9.69
CA GLU A 71 -19.33 13.63 -10.03
C GLU A 71 -19.88 14.45 -8.84
N ASP A 72 -21.10 14.16 -8.38
CA ASP A 72 -21.74 14.78 -7.21
C ASP A 72 -21.57 13.97 -5.90
N TYR A 73 -20.83 12.85 -5.94
CA TYR A 73 -20.60 11.99 -4.81
C TYR A 73 -19.30 12.33 -4.06
N LYS A 74 -19.39 12.35 -2.73
CA LYS A 74 -18.25 12.29 -1.81
C LYS A 74 -18.46 11.10 -0.87
N VAL A 75 -17.45 10.26 -0.73
CA VAL A 75 -17.46 9.14 0.22
C VAL A 75 -16.31 9.29 1.19
N ASN A 76 -16.61 9.42 2.48
CA ASN A 76 -15.64 9.22 3.54
C ASN A 76 -15.60 7.71 3.82
N LEU A 77 -14.73 7.02 3.10
CA LEU A 77 -14.58 5.58 3.13
C LEU A 77 -13.72 5.16 4.32
N ASN A 78 -14.26 4.32 5.18
CA ASN A 78 -13.50 3.63 6.20
C ASN A 78 -13.01 2.29 5.65
N LEU A 79 -11.69 2.14 5.51
CA LEU A 79 -11.07 0.96 4.89
C LEU A 79 -11.01 -0.25 5.84
N ILE A 80 -11.18 -0.02 7.15
CA ILE A 80 -11.21 -1.08 8.18
C ILE A 80 -12.63 -1.63 8.31
N ASP A 81 -13.61 -0.74 8.46
CA ASP A 81 -15.02 -1.10 8.58
C ASP A 81 -15.86 -0.21 7.66
N THR A 82 -16.16 -0.74 6.48
CA THR A 82 -16.89 0.00 5.45
C THR A 82 -18.31 0.36 5.88
N SER A 83 -18.90 -0.35 6.84
CA SER A 83 -20.22 -0.04 7.39
C SER A 83 -20.24 1.32 8.10
N GLN A 84 -19.09 1.80 8.55
CA GLN A 84 -18.89 3.11 9.16
C GLN A 84 -18.61 4.20 8.13
N SER A 85 -18.73 3.96 6.82
CA SER A 85 -18.44 4.99 5.81
C SER A 85 -19.59 5.99 5.64
N ASN A 86 -19.30 7.24 5.34
CA ASN A 86 -20.35 8.22 5.01
C ASN A 86 -20.39 8.50 3.52
N VAL A 87 -21.60 8.63 2.98
CA VAL A 87 -21.81 8.98 1.57
C VAL A 87 -22.63 10.26 1.51
N PHE A 88 -22.16 11.17 0.67
CA PHE A 88 -22.83 12.42 0.36
C PHE A 88 -23.09 12.48 -1.14
N LYS A 89 -24.25 13.01 -1.52
CA LYS A 89 -24.63 13.31 -2.90
C LYS A 89 -25.12 14.75 -2.97
N ASN A 90 -24.51 15.58 -3.82
CA ASN A 90 -24.75 17.03 -3.83
C ASN A 90 -24.56 17.67 -2.44
N GLY A 91 -23.60 17.18 -1.65
CA GLY A 91 -23.33 17.65 -0.29
C GLY A 91 -24.31 17.15 0.80
N LEU A 92 -25.35 16.41 0.44
CA LEU A 92 -26.32 15.86 1.38
C LEU A 92 -26.01 14.41 1.71
N THR A 93 -26.04 14.05 3.01
CA THR A 93 -25.86 12.66 3.44
C THR A 93 -26.97 11.77 2.90
N ILE A 94 -26.60 10.63 2.32
CA ILE A 94 -27.54 9.61 1.84
C ILE A 94 -27.47 8.33 2.69
N GLN A 95 -28.58 7.59 2.75
CA GLN A 95 -28.75 6.39 3.58
C GLN A 95 -29.40 5.26 2.78
N GLY A 96 -29.53 4.07 3.38
CA GLY A 96 -30.22 2.92 2.78
C GLY A 96 -29.44 2.26 1.64
N GLU A 97 -30.13 1.61 0.72
CA GLU A 97 -29.51 0.78 -0.34
C GLU A 97 -28.61 1.58 -1.28
N GLU A 98 -28.95 2.84 -1.59
CA GLU A 98 -28.09 3.71 -2.41
C GLU A 98 -26.74 3.95 -1.72
N ARG A 99 -26.75 4.24 -0.41
CA ARG A 99 -25.52 4.39 0.39
C ARG A 99 -24.64 3.14 0.28
N GLU A 100 -25.20 1.96 0.50
CA GLU A 100 -24.45 0.70 0.45
C GLU A 100 -23.85 0.41 -0.93
N SER A 101 -24.63 0.67 -1.99
CA SER A 101 -24.16 0.54 -3.37
C SER A 101 -22.99 1.48 -3.68
N VAL A 102 -23.09 2.73 -3.21
CA VAL A 102 -22.06 3.75 -3.39
C VAL A 102 -20.79 3.42 -2.59
N ILE A 103 -20.90 2.92 -1.36
CA ILE A 103 -19.75 2.46 -0.56
C ILE A 103 -19.03 1.31 -1.27
N LYS A 104 -19.76 0.29 -1.75
CA LYS A 104 -19.18 -0.83 -2.49
C LYS A 104 -18.44 -0.37 -3.74
N ARG A 105 -19.02 0.59 -4.48
CA ARG A 105 -18.38 1.20 -5.64
C ARG A 105 -17.12 1.95 -5.25
N ALA A 106 -17.17 2.77 -4.20
CA ALA A 106 -16.03 3.54 -3.71
C ALA A 106 -14.87 2.62 -3.29
N LEU A 107 -15.16 1.53 -2.57
CA LEU A 107 -14.17 0.54 -2.17
C LEU A 107 -13.52 -0.15 -3.38
N LYS A 108 -14.34 -0.61 -4.34
CA LYS A 108 -13.84 -1.26 -5.56
C LYS A 108 -12.95 -0.32 -6.37
N HIS A 109 -13.37 0.93 -6.55
CA HIS A 109 -12.58 1.94 -7.25
C HIS A 109 -11.31 2.29 -6.48
N PHE A 110 -11.38 2.49 -5.16
CA PHE A 110 -10.20 2.77 -4.35
C PHE A 110 -9.15 1.64 -4.44
N ASN A 111 -9.57 0.38 -4.32
CA ASN A 111 -8.66 -0.76 -4.40
C ASN A 111 -7.97 -0.85 -5.77
N ASN A 112 -8.74 -0.72 -6.86
CA ASN A 112 -8.19 -0.74 -8.22
C ASN A 112 -7.30 0.48 -8.52
N ASP A 113 -7.80 1.69 -8.24
CA ASP A 113 -7.17 2.94 -8.65
C ASP A 113 -5.93 3.24 -7.80
N SER A 114 -5.96 2.90 -6.51
CA SER A 114 -4.77 3.02 -5.65
C SER A 114 -3.66 2.04 -6.08
N PHE A 115 -3.98 0.92 -6.71
CA PHE A 115 -2.98 0.00 -7.23
C PHE A 115 -2.19 0.64 -8.37
N TRP A 116 -2.88 1.30 -9.32
CA TRP A 116 -2.22 2.04 -10.40
C TRP A 116 -1.20 3.05 -9.90
N VAL A 117 -1.42 3.62 -8.72
CA VAL A 117 -0.56 4.66 -8.12
C VAL A 117 0.51 4.07 -7.21
N LEU A 118 0.13 3.15 -6.32
CA LEU A 118 0.91 2.75 -5.15
C LEU A 118 1.46 1.33 -5.20
N ALA A 119 1.25 0.59 -6.29
CA ALA A 119 1.66 -0.81 -6.40
C ALA A 119 3.12 -1.10 -5.95
N PRO A 120 4.15 -0.27 -6.23
CA PRO A 120 5.52 -0.56 -5.78
C PRO A 120 5.62 -0.69 -4.25
N PHE A 121 4.85 0.11 -3.51
CA PHE A 121 4.83 0.10 -2.05
C PHE A 121 3.95 -1.00 -1.44
N LYS A 122 3.32 -1.83 -2.29
CA LYS A 122 2.44 -2.94 -1.88
C LYS A 122 3.09 -4.32 -2.03
N ILE A 123 4.37 -4.37 -2.42
CA ILE A 123 5.11 -5.62 -2.70
C ILE A 123 5.19 -6.56 -1.48
N PHE A 124 5.09 -6.00 -0.26
CA PHE A 124 5.03 -6.74 1.00
C PHE A 124 3.69 -6.61 1.75
N ASP A 125 2.62 -6.19 1.08
CA ASP A 125 1.29 -6.21 1.70
C ASP A 125 0.95 -7.64 2.19
N GLU A 126 0.15 -7.74 3.24
CA GLU A 126 -0.30 -9.04 3.73
C GLU A 126 -1.00 -9.83 2.61
N GLY A 127 -0.72 -11.12 2.51
CA GLY A 127 -1.25 -11.96 1.43
C GLY A 127 -0.44 -11.91 0.14
N THR A 128 0.74 -11.29 0.11
CA THR A 128 1.61 -11.29 -1.08
C THR A 128 2.66 -12.41 -1.06
N SER A 129 2.96 -12.95 -2.25
CA SER A 129 4.12 -13.81 -2.49
C SER A 129 4.97 -13.24 -3.61
N ARG A 130 6.28 -13.52 -3.57
CA ARG A 130 7.27 -12.97 -4.50
C ARG A 130 8.11 -14.09 -5.11
N GLN A 131 8.45 -13.96 -6.39
CA GLN A 131 9.38 -14.85 -7.09
C GLN A 131 10.34 -14.04 -7.96
N VAL A 132 11.56 -14.54 -8.13
CA VAL A 132 12.49 -14.03 -9.14
C VAL A 132 12.28 -14.80 -10.44
N ILE A 133 11.98 -14.07 -11.51
CA ILE A 133 11.96 -14.59 -12.87
C ILE A 133 13.27 -14.18 -13.56
N THR A 134 13.89 -15.09 -14.30
CA THR A 134 15.01 -14.75 -15.19
C THR A 134 14.44 -14.55 -16.58
N LEU A 135 14.61 -13.34 -17.12
CA LEU A 135 14.17 -12.99 -18.46
C LEU A 135 15.16 -13.56 -19.50
N ASP A 136 14.74 -13.62 -20.77
CA ASP A 136 15.55 -14.19 -21.86
C ASP A 136 16.88 -13.45 -22.09
N ASN A 137 16.92 -12.16 -21.77
CA ASN A 137 18.15 -11.34 -21.81
C ASN A 137 19.06 -11.54 -20.58
N GLY A 138 18.72 -12.45 -19.66
CA GLY A 138 19.46 -12.72 -18.43
C GLY A 138 19.10 -11.81 -17.24
N ASN A 139 18.33 -10.74 -17.45
CA ASN A 139 17.93 -9.83 -16.38
C ASN A 139 16.95 -10.51 -15.41
N LYS A 140 16.91 -10.02 -14.17
CA LYS A 140 15.98 -10.49 -13.15
C LYS A 140 14.76 -9.57 -13.08
N ALA A 141 13.58 -10.18 -13.12
CA ALA A 141 12.30 -9.53 -12.88
C ALA A 141 11.68 -10.05 -11.58
N LEU A 142 10.88 -9.22 -10.93
CA LEU A 142 10.19 -9.58 -9.70
C LEU A 142 8.74 -9.92 -10.03
N LEU A 143 8.32 -11.16 -9.82
CA LEU A 143 6.91 -11.53 -9.89
C LEU A 143 6.30 -11.36 -8.50
N VAL A 144 5.19 -10.62 -8.39
CA VAL A 144 4.42 -10.45 -7.15
C VAL A 144 3.00 -10.95 -7.38
N THR A 145 2.53 -11.85 -6.53
CA THR A 145 1.18 -12.39 -6.55
C THR A 145 0.44 -12.03 -5.27
N TYR A 146 -0.74 -11.44 -5.41
CA TYR A 146 -1.61 -11.00 -4.31
C TYR A 146 -2.64 -12.09 -4.03
N THR A 147 -2.31 -13.02 -3.12
CA THR A 147 -3.11 -14.23 -2.85
C THR A 147 -4.38 -13.98 -2.04
N SER A 148 -4.41 -12.88 -1.27
CA SER A 148 -5.56 -12.43 -0.50
C SER A 148 -5.59 -10.90 -0.44
N GLY A 149 -6.67 -10.33 0.11
CA GLY A 149 -6.86 -8.89 0.19
C GLY A 149 -7.37 -8.26 -1.11
N GLY A 150 -7.59 -6.95 -1.09
CA GLY A 150 -8.10 -6.19 -2.22
C GLY A 150 -9.47 -6.66 -2.73
N THR A 151 -9.75 -6.42 -4.02
CA THR A 151 -10.97 -6.89 -4.70
C THR A 151 -10.72 -7.97 -5.74
N THR A 152 -9.46 -8.32 -6.01
CA THR A 152 -9.03 -9.25 -7.06
C THR A 152 -7.89 -10.18 -6.58
N PRO A 153 -8.15 -11.01 -5.55
CA PRO A 153 -7.17 -11.99 -5.10
C PRO A 153 -6.82 -12.98 -6.22
N GLY A 154 -5.55 -13.36 -6.30
CA GLY A 154 -4.95 -14.20 -7.35
C GLY A 154 -4.23 -13.41 -8.44
N ASP A 155 -4.46 -12.10 -8.52
CA ASP A 155 -3.79 -11.23 -9.49
C ASP A 155 -2.27 -11.24 -9.30
N SER A 156 -1.55 -11.33 -10.43
CA SER A 156 -0.09 -11.39 -10.46
C SER A 156 0.51 -10.37 -11.41
N TYR A 157 1.63 -9.79 -11.00
CA TYR A 157 2.31 -8.71 -11.71
C TYR A 157 3.81 -9.02 -11.79
N LEU A 158 4.36 -9.08 -13.01
CA LEU A 158 5.78 -9.25 -13.26
C LEU A 158 6.41 -7.88 -13.50
N TRP A 159 7.20 -7.42 -12.54
CA TRP A 159 7.88 -6.14 -12.53
C TRP A 159 9.21 -6.25 -13.27
N ILE A 160 9.33 -5.53 -14.37
CA ILE A 160 10.55 -5.35 -15.15
C ILE A 160 11.25 -4.11 -14.61
N LEU A 161 12.52 -4.27 -14.28
CA LEU A 161 13.30 -3.29 -13.51
C LEU A 161 14.43 -2.72 -14.37
N ASP A 162 14.72 -1.43 -14.19
CA ASP A 162 15.91 -0.81 -14.76
C ASP A 162 17.19 -1.19 -13.97
N ASN A 163 18.34 -0.67 -14.39
CA ASN A 163 19.63 -0.92 -13.75
C ASN A 163 19.72 -0.39 -12.30
N ASN A 164 18.83 0.52 -11.91
CA ASN A 164 18.73 1.09 -10.56
C ASN A 164 17.61 0.42 -9.73
N TYR A 165 17.02 -0.66 -10.24
CA TYR A 165 15.88 -1.36 -9.64
C TYR A 165 14.58 -0.54 -9.57
N ILE A 166 14.49 0.58 -10.31
CA ILE A 166 13.23 1.30 -10.48
C ILE A 166 12.37 0.52 -11.48
N PRO A 167 11.09 0.26 -11.18
CA PRO A 167 10.21 -0.41 -12.13
C PRO A 167 10.03 0.40 -13.42
N SER A 168 10.35 -0.21 -14.56
CA SER A 168 10.18 0.38 -15.90
C SER A 168 8.85 -0.01 -16.51
N SER A 169 8.46 -1.27 -16.36
CA SER A 169 7.19 -1.80 -16.86
C SER A 169 6.75 -3.01 -16.05
N PHE A 170 5.49 -3.42 -16.22
CA PHE A 170 4.97 -4.64 -15.65
C PHE A 170 4.04 -5.38 -16.60
N LYS A 171 4.17 -6.70 -16.61
CA LYS A 171 3.17 -7.59 -17.21
C LYS A 171 2.17 -8.02 -16.16
N MET A 172 0.90 -8.16 -16.53
CA MET A 172 -0.17 -8.48 -15.59
C MET A 172 -0.98 -9.71 -15.99
N TRP A 173 -1.30 -10.54 -15.00
CA TRP A 173 -2.23 -11.66 -15.08
C TRP A 173 -3.30 -11.42 -14.04
N VAL A 174 -4.39 -10.76 -14.47
CA VAL A 174 -5.41 -10.22 -13.57
C VAL A 174 -6.79 -10.74 -13.94
N SER A 175 -7.60 -11.03 -12.94
CA SER A 175 -8.95 -11.60 -13.08
C SER A 175 -9.92 -10.75 -13.93
N ILE A 176 -9.67 -9.44 -14.02
CA ILE A 176 -10.50 -8.50 -14.79
C ILE A 176 -10.23 -8.59 -16.29
N ILE A 177 -9.03 -8.98 -16.71
CA ILE A 177 -8.59 -8.97 -18.11
C ILE A 177 -8.37 -10.43 -18.56
N PRO A 178 -9.16 -10.96 -19.50
CA PRO A 178 -9.07 -12.36 -19.95
C PRO A 178 -7.88 -12.61 -20.89
N ILE A 179 -6.77 -11.90 -20.70
CA ILE A 179 -5.50 -12.00 -21.44
C ILE A 179 -4.38 -11.87 -20.41
N GLY A 180 -3.53 -12.90 -20.31
CA GLY A 180 -2.34 -12.87 -19.45
C GLY A 180 -1.17 -12.18 -20.13
N GLY A 181 -0.30 -11.52 -19.36
CA GLY A 181 0.95 -10.97 -19.89
C GLY A 181 0.83 -9.57 -20.50
N LEU A 182 -0.35 -8.93 -20.42
CA LEU A 182 -0.53 -7.56 -20.91
C LEU A 182 0.45 -6.62 -20.19
N GLU A 183 1.23 -5.87 -20.96
CA GLU A 183 2.28 -5.00 -20.44
C GLU A 183 1.81 -3.55 -20.27
N ALA A 184 2.25 -2.93 -19.18
CA ALA A 184 2.06 -1.52 -18.87
C ALA A 184 3.38 -0.88 -18.45
N ASN A 185 3.69 0.32 -18.96
CA ASN A 185 4.91 1.06 -18.61
C ASN A 185 4.69 1.99 -17.42
N TRP A 186 5.71 2.15 -16.58
CA TRP A 186 5.83 3.24 -15.62
C TRP A 186 6.64 4.38 -16.25
N ASN A 187 5.97 5.50 -16.49
CA ASN A 187 6.60 6.66 -17.11
C ASN A 187 6.65 7.84 -16.14
N ASN A 188 7.63 8.73 -16.34
CA ASN A 188 7.78 9.99 -15.62
C ASN A 188 7.90 9.83 -14.09
N TRP A 189 8.87 9.02 -13.65
CA TRP A 189 9.23 8.91 -12.23
C TRP A 189 9.70 10.27 -11.69
N ARG A 190 9.17 10.66 -10.53
CA ARG A 190 9.56 11.88 -9.83
C ARG A 190 9.59 11.67 -8.32
N THR A 191 10.37 12.48 -7.63
CA THR A 191 10.37 12.56 -6.17
C THR A 191 9.20 13.43 -5.70
N THR A 192 8.50 12.99 -4.66
CA THR A 192 7.42 13.72 -3.99
C THR A 192 7.95 14.58 -2.84
N ASN A 193 7.10 15.41 -2.23
CA ASN A 193 7.50 16.26 -1.10
C ASN A 193 7.93 15.45 0.14
N SER A 194 7.48 14.21 0.30
CA SER A 194 7.97 13.33 1.37
C SER A 194 9.36 12.77 1.08
N GLY A 195 9.79 12.76 -0.18
CA GLY A 195 11.01 12.09 -0.65
C GLY A 195 10.76 10.74 -1.35
N ALA A 196 9.56 10.18 -1.23
CA ALA A 196 9.17 8.97 -1.97
C ALA A 196 9.14 9.21 -3.47
N LYS A 197 9.55 8.24 -4.29
CA LYS A 197 9.45 8.33 -5.75
C LYS A 197 8.16 7.69 -6.27
N ILE A 198 7.55 8.33 -7.25
CA ILE A 198 6.33 7.85 -7.88
C ILE A 198 6.30 8.21 -9.37
N ALA A 199 5.79 7.30 -10.20
CA ALA A 199 5.56 7.55 -11.62
C ALA A 199 4.19 8.19 -11.85
N SER A 200 4.15 9.30 -12.61
CA SER A 200 2.92 10.06 -12.87
C SER A 200 2.17 9.66 -14.14
N ASN A 201 2.67 8.69 -14.90
CA ASN A 201 1.96 8.18 -16.07
C ASN A 201 2.07 6.65 -16.18
N ARG A 202 1.05 6.03 -16.78
CA ARG A 202 1.09 4.64 -17.21
C ARG A 202 0.81 4.58 -18.70
N GLU A 203 1.37 3.61 -19.40
CA GLU A 203 1.09 3.44 -20.82
C GLU A 203 0.79 1.97 -21.11
N ILE A 204 -0.30 1.68 -21.80
CA ILE A 204 -0.74 0.32 -22.13
C ILE A 204 -1.16 0.30 -23.58
N LEU A 205 -0.56 -0.58 -24.40
CA LEU A 205 -0.83 -0.67 -25.84
C LEU A 205 -0.73 0.69 -26.57
N GLY A 206 0.23 1.53 -26.17
CA GLY A 206 0.43 2.89 -26.72
C GLY A 206 -0.58 3.94 -26.26
N LEU A 207 -1.47 3.60 -25.32
CA LEU A 207 -2.43 4.54 -24.74
C LEU A 207 -1.94 5.02 -23.37
N GLU A 208 -1.88 6.34 -23.20
CA GLU A 208 -1.54 6.94 -21.92
C GLU A 208 -2.71 6.86 -20.93
N LEU A 209 -2.36 6.58 -19.68
CA LEU A 209 -3.21 6.54 -18.51
C LEU A 209 -2.60 7.50 -17.48
N PRO A 210 -2.86 8.81 -17.62
CA PRO A 210 -2.26 9.82 -16.77
C PRO A 210 -2.76 9.69 -15.33
N LEU A 211 -1.82 9.82 -14.38
CA LEU A 211 -2.09 9.95 -12.96
C LEU A 211 -1.80 11.38 -12.55
N SER A 212 -2.81 12.10 -12.07
CA SER A 212 -2.70 13.54 -11.81
C SER A 212 -2.82 13.85 -10.32
N ALA A 213 -2.44 15.07 -9.95
CA ALA A 213 -2.51 15.58 -8.57
C ALA A 213 -1.84 14.68 -7.51
N ILE A 214 -0.87 13.83 -7.90
CA ILE A 214 -0.25 12.90 -6.96
C ILE A 214 0.56 13.68 -5.91
N LYS A 215 0.28 13.49 -4.63
CA LYS A 215 1.07 14.03 -3.52
C LYS A 215 1.23 12.98 -2.44
N ILE A 216 2.40 12.96 -1.82
CA ILE A 216 2.72 12.14 -0.64
C ILE A 216 3.38 13.07 0.36
N TYR A 217 2.80 13.20 1.56
CA TYR A 217 3.21 14.23 2.52
C TYR A 217 2.73 13.94 3.95
N SER A 218 3.34 14.59 4.94
CA SER A 218 2.97 14.49 6.37
C SER A 218 2.22 15.71 6.91
N ASN A 219 2.39 16.89 6.31
CA ASN A 219 1.78 18.15 6.77
C ASN A 219 0.63 18.64 5.88
N PRO A 220 -0.60 18.29 6.22
CA PRO A 220 -1.70 19.22 6.38
C PRO A 220 -2.01 19.29 7.88
N GLU A 221 -2.48 20.42 8.39
CA GLU A 221 -3.09 20.46 9.73
C GLU A 221 -4.13 19.33 9.85
N ASP A 222 -4.43 18.84 11.06
CA ASP A 222 -5.27 17.67 11.39
C ASP A 222 -6.72 17.65 10.81
N GLU A 223 -7.03 18.59 9.93
CA GLU A 223 -8.26 18.88 9.21
C GLU A 223 -8.92 17.65 8.58
N LEU A 224 -8.18 16.70 7.97
CA LEU A 224 -8.83 15.55 7.31
C LEU A 224 -9.42 14.57 8.31
N VAL A 225 -8.66 14.20 9.36
CA VAL A 225 -9.17 13.30 10.38
C VAL A 225 -10.21 14.01 11.21
N GLU A 226 -10.05 15.29 11.52
CA GLU A 226 -11.10 16.06 12.19
C GLU A 226 -12.37 16.13 11.35
N THR A 227 -12.28 16.42 10.04
CA THR A 227 -13.42 16.48 9.12
C THR A 227 -14.10 15.13 8.95
N ILE A 228 -13.33 14.08 8.67
CA ILE A 228 -13.91 12.74 8.54
C ILE A 228 -14.46 12.30 9.89
N THR A 229 -13.74 12.49 10.99
CA THR A 229 -14.21 12.11 12.32
C THR A 229 -15.45 12.91 12.71
N SER A 230 -15.56 14.21 12.41
CA SER A 230 -16.78 14.98 12.66
C SER A 230 -17.94 14.47 11.82
N ASP A 231 -17.70 14.17 10.55
CA ASP A 231 -18.70 13.59 9.65
C ASP A 231 -19.16 12.22 10.18
N LEU A 232 -18.21 11.36 10.60
CA LEU A 232 -18.46 10.02 11.15
C LEU A 232 -19.14 10.08 12.53
N LYS A 233 -18.90 11.13 13.32
CA LYS A 233 -19.46 11.33 14.67
C LYS A 233 -20.96 11.68 14.68
N LEU A 234 -21.61 11.81 13.52
CA LEU A 234 -23.07 11.99 13.45
C LEU A 234 -23.86 10.70 13.75
N ASN A 235 -23.21 9.56 13.98
CA ASN A 235 -23.87 8.34 14.46
C ASN A 235 -23.14 7.77 15.69
N THR A 236 -23.77 7.97 16.84
CA THR A 236 -23.48 7.50 18.21
C THR A 236 -22.51 6.31 18.35
N GLN A 237 -21.25 6.51 18.80
CA GLN A 237 -20.41 5.44 19.41
C GLN A 237 -19.02 5.85 19.97
N ILE A 238 -18.76 7.13 20.30
CA ILE A 238 -17.42 7.58 20.74
C ILE A 238 -16.97 6.93 22.07
N LYS A 239 -17.89 6.53 22.95
CA LYS A 239 -17.52 5.88 24.23
C LYS A 239 -16.96 4.47 24.04
N ASP A 240 -17.48 3.70 23.08
CA ASP A 240 -17.13 2.28 22.93
C ASP A 240 -15.79 2.09 22.19
N ILE A 241 -15.43 3.03 21.31
CA ILE A 241 -14.15 3.02 20.58
C ILE A 241 -12.98 3.33 21.52
N ILE A 242 -13.15 4.28 22.45
CA ILE A 242 -12.11 4.62 23.43
C ILE A 242 -11.84 3.44 24.36
N ILE A 243 -12.90 2.78 24.85
CA ILE A 243 -12.79 1.59 25.71
C ILE A 243 -12.13 0.43 24.96
N THR A 244 -12.51 0.19 23.70
CA THR A 244 -11.94 -0.89 22.88
C THR A 244 -10.46 -0.66 22.54
N LYS A 245 -10.06 0.58 22.23
CA LYS A 245 -8.64 0.93 22.00
C LYS A 245 -7.80 0.73 23.27
N GLN A 246 -8.33 1.10 24.43
CA GLN A 246 -7.65 0.89 25.70
C GLN A 246 -7.50 -0.61 26.04
N MET A 247 -8.56 -1.41 25.86
CA MET A 247 -8.49 -2.85 26.11
C MET A 247 -7.55 -3.59 25.14
N ARG A 248 -7.44 -3.12 23.88
CA ARG A 248 -6.49 -3.66 22.89
C ARG A 248 -5.04 -3.30 23.21
N LYS A 249 -4.77 -2.07 23.63
CA LYS A 249 -3.47 -1.65 24.17
C LYS A 249 -3.04 -2.55 25.34
N ASP A 250 -3.95 -2.81 26.27
CA ASP A 250 -3.70 -3.67 27.43
C ASP A 250 -3.53 -5.17 27.04
N ALA A 251 -4.14 -5.62 25.93
CA ALA A 251 -3.95 -6.96 25.39
C ALA A 251 -2.60 -7.13 24.67
N LEU A 252 -2.18 -6.13 23.89
CA LEU A 252 -0.88 -6.11 23.22
C LEU A 252 0.29 -6.02 24.21
N GLN A 253 0.14 -5.21 25.28
CA GLN A 253 1.11 -5.20 26.39
C GLN A 253 1.21 -6.55 27.11
N ARG A 254 0.12 -7.32 27.17
CA ARG A 254 0.14 -8.70 27.72
C ARG A 254 0.79 -9.70 26.77
N HIS A 255 0.66 -9.51 25.46
CA HIS A 255 1.22 -10.40 24.43
C HIS A 255 2.72 -10.15 24.22
N TYR A 256 3.14 -8.90 24.15
CA TYR A 256 4.55 -8.50 24.15
C TYR A 256 5.04 -8.34 25.59
N SER A 257 5.25 -9.49 26.25
CA SER A 257 5.56 -9.54 27.68
C SER A 257 6.81 -8.73 28.04
N LYS A 258 6.83 -8.16 29.26
CA LYS A 258 7.99 -7.44 29.81
C LYS A 258 9.31 -8.21 29.64
N ASN A 259 9.27 -9.53 29.82
CA ASN A 259 10.43 -10.41 29.66
C ASN A 259 10.95 -10.47 28.21
N LYS A 260 10.06 -10.39 27.21
CA LYS A 260 10.42 -10.37 25.79
C LYS A 260 11.04 -9.03 25.40
N PHE A 261 10.45 -7.92 25.87
CA PHE A 261 11.04 -6.59 25.68
C PHE A 261 12.44 -6.50 26.30
N GLU A 262 12.61 -6.98 27.53
CA GLU A 262 13.93 -7.01 28.19
C GLU A 262 14.92 -7.91 27.45
N ALA A 263 14.48 -9.05 26.89
CA ALA A 263 15.32 -9.92 26.07
C ALA A 263 15.77 -9.25 24.76
N ASP A 264 14.86 -8.56 24.06
CA ASP A 264 15.17 -7.84 22.82
C ASP A 264 16.13 -6.66 23.08
N ILE A 265 15.91 -5.92 24.16
CA ILE A 265 16.82 -4.85 24.61
C ILE A 265 18.20 -5.42 24.98
N ASN A 266 18.26 -6.53 25.72
CA ASN A 266 19.52 -7.16 26.09
C ASN A 266 20.25 -7.74 24.88
N PHE A 267 19.53 -8.18 23.84
CA PHE A 267 20.10 -8.69 22.60
C PHE A 267 20.83 -7.60 21.80
N ILE A 268 20.27 -6.39 21.74
CA ILE A 268 20.85 -5.28 20.97
C ILE A 268 21.84 -4.42 21.77
N ARG A 269 21.80 -4.49 23.11
CA ARG A 269 22.66 -3.71 24.00
C ARG A 269 24.17 -3.83 23.75
N PRO A 270 24.74 -4.98 23.35
CA PRO A 270 26.17 -5.09 23.06
C PRO A 270 26.59 -4.37 21.77
N VAL A 271 25.64 -3.97 20.93
CA VAL A 271 25.89 -3.56 19.54
C VAL A 271 25.46 -2.10 19.29
N LEU A 272 24.66 -1.51 20.18
CA LEU A 272 24.10 -0.17 20.02
C LEU A 272 24.50 0.77 21.16
N SER A 273 24.54 2.07 20.84
CA SER A 273 24.72 3.11 21.84
C SER A 273 23.49 3.19 22.76
N GLU A 274 23.68 3.66 23.99
CA GLU A 274 22.59 3.78 24.96
C GLU A 274 21.47 4.73 24.47
N ASN A 275 21.83 5.76 23.69
CA ASN A 275 20.86 6.64 23.04
C ASN A 275 20.03 5.93 21.95
N ASP A 276 20.64 5.07 21.15
CA ASP A 276 19.92 4.31 20.12
C ASP A 276 19.01 3.24 20.74
N ILE A 277 19.43 2.63 21.85
CA ILE A 277 18.61 1.70 22.63
C ILE A 277 17.38 2.43 23.20
N ASN A 278 17.56 3.63 23.74
CA ASN A 278 16.46 4.44 24.26
C ASN A 278 15.48 4.83 23.14
N ARG A 279 15.98 5.21 21.96
CA ARG A 279 15.13 5.52 20.81
C ARG A 279 14.36 4.30 20.30
N PHE A 280 15.01 3.14 20.27
CA PHE A 280 14.36 1.87 19.93
C PHE A 280 13.24 1.52 20.92
N ALA A 281 13.50 1.68 22.23
CA ALA A 281 12.51 1.48 23.28
C ALA A 281 11.32 2.43 23.16
N GLU A 282 11.57 3.71 22.91
CA GLU A 282 10.52 4.73 22.71
C GLU A 282 9.65 4.42 21.47
N ASN A 283 10.27 4.00 20.37
CA ASN A 283 9.55 3.63 19.15
C ASN A 283 8.64 2.42 19.36
N ILE A 284 9.11 1.38 20.06
CA ILE A 284 8.27 0.23 20.42
C ILE A 284 7.10 0.67 21.31
N MET A 285 7.37 1.52 22.29
CA MET A 285 6.33 2.05 23.19
C MET A 285 5.30 2.91 22.47
N LEU A 286 5.70 3.65 21.43
CA LEU A 286 4.81 4.42 20.57
C LEU A 286 3.96 3.51 19.68
N LEU A 287 4.55 2.46 19.10
CA LEU A 287 3.83 1.49 18.25
C LEU A 287 2.79 0.68 19.01
N MET A 288 3.08 0.33 20.26
CA MET A 288 2.08 -0.25 21.17
C MET A 288 0.89 0.68 21.40
N GLN A 289 1.07 1.99 21.23
CA GLN A 289 0.00 2.98 21.36
C GLN A 289 -0.76 3.22 20.05
N THR A 290 -0.11 3.02 18.89
CA THR A 290 -0.72 3.25 17.55
C THR A 290 -1.38 2.03 16.93
N ASN A 291 -1.35 0.87 17.60
CA ASN A 291 -2.04 -0.37 17.21
C ASN A 291 -1.45 -1.04 15.94
N ASP A 292 -0.12 -1.05 15.84
CA ASP A 292 0.65 -1.71 14.77
C ASP A 292 1.27 -3.05 15.23
N ASN A 293 1.63 -3.94 14.29
CA ASN A 293 2.19 -5.26 14.59
C ASN A 293 3.64 -5.17 15.13
N VAL A 294 3.74 -5.02 16.46
CA VAL A 294 4.99 -4.79 17.20
C VAL A 294 6.05 -5.85 16.90
N GLU A 295 5.69 -7.13 16.76
CA GLU A 295 6.68 -8.19 16.55
C GLU A 295 7.38 -8.09 15.19
N GLN A 296 6.63 -7.73 14.15
CA GLN A 296 7.18 -7.54 12.81
C GLN A 296 8.06 -6.29 12.73
N PHE A 297 7.67 -5.22 13.43
CA PHE A 297 8.49 -4.01 13.55
C PHE A 297 9.79 -4.28 14.29
N THR A 298 9.73 -4.94 15.45
CA THR A 298 10.92 -5.31 16.24
C THR A 298 11.89 -6.15 15.40
N TYR A 299 11.38 -7.13 14.65
CA TYR A 299 12.21 -7.94 13.74
C TYR A 299 12.87 -7.10 12.64
N ASN A 300 12.12 -6.20 12.00
CA ASN A 300 12.61 -5.35 10.93
C ASN A 300 13.64 -4.30 11.42
N GLU A 301 13.44 -3.71 12.59
CA GLU A 301 14.40 -2.77 13.18
C GLU A 301 15.69 -3.47 13.60
N ILE A 302 15.60 -4.64 14.25
CA ILE A 302 16.79 -5.45 14.58
C ILE A 302 17.60 -5.80 13.32
N LEU A 303 16.93 -6.11 12.21
CA LEU A 303 17.59 -6.35 10.91
C LEU A 303 18.23 -5.09 10.32
N ARG A 304 17.57 -3.93 10.40
CA ARG A 304 18.12 -2.65 9.94
C ARG A 304 19.41 -2.29 10.67
N PHE A 305 19.46 -2.50 11.98
CA PHE A 305 20.67 -2.25 12.77
C PHE A 305 21.80 -3.23 12.43
N LYS A 306 21.51 -4.52 12.23
CA LYS A 306 22.52 -5.51 11.78
C LYS A 306 23.15 -5.18 10.44
N MET A 307 22.37 -4.65 9.49
CA MET A 307 22.89 -4.32 8.15
C MET A 307 23.78 -3.08 8.15
N ARG A 308 23.65 -2.19 9.15
CA ARG A 308 24.46 -0.99 9.30
C ARG A 308 25.91 -1.29 9.69
N ASP A 309 26.13 -2.34 10.48
CA ASP A 309 27.47 -2.79 10.89
C ASP A 309 28.17 -3.68 9.85
N SER A 310 27.43 -4.32 8.94
CA SER A 310 28.04 -5.10 7.84
C SER A 310 28.61 -4.22 6.70
N LEU A 311 28.54 -2.90 6.84
CA LEU A 311 29.00 -1.90 5.87
C LEU A 311 30.22 -1.10 6.36
N TYR A 312 30.85 -1.51 7.47
CA TYR A 312 32.15 -1.02 7.95
C TYR A 312 33.16 -2.15 8.11
#